data_AF-A0A2Z4G6I0-F1
#
_entry.id   AF-A0A2Z4G6I0-F1
#
_cell.length_a   1.000
_cell.length_b   1.000
_cell.length_c   1.000
_cell.angle_alpha   90.00
_cell.angle_beta   90.00
_cell.angle_gamma   90.00
#
_symmetry.space_group_name_H-M   'P 1'
#
loop_
_entity.id
_entity.type
_entity.pdbx_description
1 polymer ?
#
loop_
_entity_poly.entity_id
_entity_poly.type
_entity_poly.pdbx_seq_one_letter_code
_entity_poly.pdbx_strand_id
1 'polypeptide(L)'
;MIVFWKSGCRWGNNKPSFYEIVRQRKIVLGVTDKGNYNKNDILLIADGFKVLALGIIKTTPSQLISNSELLNIFSNFEVNEDPKINYYSIDFIELDKKEIFEYKQQKGIVQVHKQTIKNQVVNTLLSKGFHPTGFEERLMRLTYNSNNWESPSGQPWKKENQGKSDIAFENQVGFGYEEWLFNTQLNIEGYQYGFIRGVQDLQNSINFISRITLFTIAPDKKRFIIGSIDNVQILSEKNDNLTPFFHLRNTINHQIQNDLILVKADNEYYQEHQLIPNIKFRQSDVQLLNSPLEAEYIKLQGLNRFKPYVVKGQLKQNLINFFDSAYSFKFVPGRVKTGDEYPRKNNSSITTVKRTHDKISNNLYSYLLKSYSENQISQDRTYVGGCPIDLVINHGHSYTLFEIKTANTGFKNIRQAVGQLLEYSLLSENTIVKKIIIVGSVKLKREEKEYLFRLKENLKITLEYWAYMSLTEAFEIQ
;
A
#
# COMPACT_ATOMS: atom_id res chain seq x y z
N MET A 1 -9.49 -10.90 -19.39
CA MET A 1 -9.24 -11.70 -18.18
C MET A 1 -8.12 -12.67 -18.52
N ILE A 2 -7.06 -12.74 -17.71
CA ILE A 2 -5.93 -13.65 -17.96
C ILE A 2 -6.43 -15.09 -17.86
N VAL A 3 -6.16 -15.90 -18.90
CA VAL A 3 -6.46 -17.33 -18.90
C VAL A 3 -5.19 -18.10 -18.60
N PHE A 4 -5.32 -19.16 -17.80
CA PHE A 4 -4.23 -20.08 -17.50
C PHE A 4 -4.39 -21.30 -18.39
N TRP A 5 -3.33 -21.67 -19.10
CA TRP A 5 -3.31 -22.84 -19.98
C TRP A 5 -2.18 -23.76 -19.57
N LYS A 6 -2.39 -25.06 -19.70
CA LYS A 6 -1.30 -26.04 -19.74
C LYS A 6 -0.91 -26.23 -21.20
N SER A 7 0.37 -26.12 -21.51
CA SER A 7 0.92 -26.46 -22.82
C SER A 7 1.91 -27.60 -22.67
N GLY A 8 1.64 -28.72 -23.37
CA GLY A 8 2.49 -29.91 -23.33
C GLY A 8 3.61 -29.82 -24.36
N CYS A 9 4.82 -30.25 -23.97
CA CYS A 9 6.00 -30.25 -24.83
C CYS A 9 6.19 -31.58 -25.60
N ARG A 10 5.15 -32.42 -25.70
CA ARG A 10 5.17 -33.66 -26.48
C ARG A 10 4.01 -33.68 -27.45
N TRP A 11 4.29 -33.90 -28.73
CA TRP A 11 3.27 -33.91 -29.77
C TRP A 11 2.61 -35.29 -29.94
N GLY A 12 1.92 -35.73 -28.90
CA GLY A 12 1.30 -37.06 -28.83
C GLY A 12 1.94 -37.96 -27.77
N ASN A 13 1.43 -39.18 -27.67
CA ASN A 13 1.88 -40.12 -26.64
C ASN A 13 3.23 -40.74 -27.02
N ASN A 14 4.16 -40.85 -26.07
CA ASN A 14 5.51 -41.40 -26.25
C ASN A 14 6.38 -40.69 -27.31
N LYS A 15 6.03 -39.46 -27.68
CA LYS A 15 6.83 -38.64 -28.61
C LYS A 15 7.97 -37.90 -27.89
N PRO A 16 9.04 -37.55 -28.61
CA PRO A 16 10.15 -36.77 -28.06
C PRO A 16 9.66 -35.41 -27.52
N SER A 17 10.31 -34.94 -26.46
CA SER A 17 9.98 -33.67 -25.83
C SER A 17 10.70 -32.53 -26.53
N PHE A 18 9.96 -31.49 -26.94
CA PHE A 18 10.52 -30.27 -27.52
C PHE A 18 10.71 -29.16 -26.48
N TYR A 19 10.72 -29.47 -25.18
CA TYR A 19 10.87 -28.50 -24.09
C TYR A 19 12.14 -27.63 -24.25
N GLU A 20 13.26 -28.23 -24.63
CA GLU A 20 14.51 -27.47 -24.83
C GLU A 20 14.39 -26.43 -25.95
N ILE A 21 13.62 -26.73 -27.00
CA ILE A 21 13.33 -25.75 -28.06
C ILE A 21 12.50 -24.59 -27.50
N VAL A 22 11.47 -24.88 -26.69
CA VAL A 22 10.67 -23.84 -26.01
C VAL A 22 11.57 -22.97 -25.12
N ARG A 23 12.45 -23.59 -24.34
CA ARG A 23 13.37 -22.92 -23.43
C ARG A 23 14.35 -22.01 -24.16
N GLN A 24 14.94 -22.49 -25.26
CA GLN A 24 15.96 -21.75 -26.02
C GLN A 24 15.35 -20.66 -26.91
N ARG A 25 14.30 -21.00 -27.66
CA ARG A 25 13.69 -20.12 -28.65
C ARG A 25 12.59 -19.23 -28.06
N LYS A 26 12.15 -19.48 -26.83
CA LYS A 26 11.08 -18.72 -26.14
C LYS A 26 9.77 -18.73 -26.93
N ILE A 27 9.50 -19.87 -27.58
CA ILE A 27 8.34 -20.09 -28.44
C ILE A 27 7.56 -21.30 -27.96
N VAL A 28 6.23 -21.18 -27.97
CA VAL A 28 5.29 -22.24 -27.60
C VAL A 28 4.31 -22.50 -28.73
N LEU A 29 3.81 -23.73 -28.79
CA LEU A 29 2.79 -24.13 -29.76
C LEU A 29 1.38 -24.06 -29.14
N GLY A 30 0.41 -23.75 -29.98
CA GLY A 30 -1.03 -23.81 -29.70
C GLY A 30 -1.79 -24.46 -30.86
N VAL A 31 -3.00 -24.96 -30.59
CA VAL A 31 -3.86 -25.56 -31.61
C VAL A 31 -5.20 -24.85 -31.59
N THR A 32 -5.62 -24.29 -32.73
CA THR A 32 -6.82 -23.45 -32.84
C THR A 32 -8.07 -24.15 -32.31
N ASP A 33 -8.24 -25.46 -32.58
CA ASP A 33 -9.37 -26.27 -32.11
C ASP A 33 -9.41 -26.47 -30.59
N LYS A 34 -8.30 -26.24 -29.89
CA LYS A 34 -8.20 -26.28 -28.42
C LYS A 34 -8.34 -24.89 -27.79
N GLY A 35 -8.45 -23.85 -28.62
CA GLY A 35 -8.50 -22.45 -28.23
C GLY A 35 -7.18 -21.72 -28.54
N ASN A 36 -7.29 -20.42 -28.81
CA ASN A 36 -6.15 -19.54 -29.03
C ASN A 36 -5.73 -18.87 -27.72
N TYR A 37 -4.42 -18.69 -27.57
CA TYR A 37 -3.88 -17.90 -26.47
C TYR A 37 -4.00 -16.42 -26.78
N ASN A 38 -4.31 -15.62 -25.77
CA ASN A 38 -4.29 -14.17 -25.86
C ASN A 38 -3.01 -13.60 -25.26
N LYS A 39 -2.66 -12.39 -25.67
CA LYS A 39 -1.56 -11.64 -25.04
C LYS A 39 -1.78 -11.58 -23.52
N ASN A 40 -0.73 -11.86 -22.76
CA ASN A 40 -0.69 -11.96 -21.29
C ASN A 40 -1.36 -13.18 -20.67
N ASP A 41 -1.87 -14.14 -21.46
CA ASP A 41 -2.24 -15.44 -20.92
C ASP A 41 -1.01 -16.14 -20.33
N ILE A 42 -1.25 -16.95 -19.28
CA ILE A 42 -0.21 -17.65 -18.54
C ILE A 42 -0.20 -19.12 -18.97
N LEU A 43 0.96 -19.62 -19.37
CA LEU A 43 1.21 -21.00 -19.74
C LEU A 43 1.94 -21.74 -18.64
N LEU A 44 1.45 -22.93 -18.29
CA LEU A 44 2.16 -23.97 -17.56
C LEU A 44 2.82 -24.86 -18.61
N ILE A 45 4.12 -24.72 -18.79
CA ILE A 45 4.91 -25.45 -19.79
C ILE A 45 5.29 -26.79 -19.17
N ALA A 46 4.71 -27.87 -19.70
CA ALA A 46 4.79 -29.19 -19.10
C ALA A 46 5.44 -30.22 -20.02
N ASP A 47 6.30 -31.07 -19.45
CA ASP A 47 6.68 -32.34 -20.05
C ASP A 47 5.83 -33.45 -19.43
N GLY A 48 4.85 -33.95 -20.19
CA GLY A 48 3.81 -34.85 -19.69
C GLY A 48 2.90 -34.17 -18.65
N PHE A 49 3.01 -34.59 -17.39
CA PHE A 49 2.26 -34.00 -16.28
C PHE A 49 3.10 -33.02 -15.45
N LYS A 50 4.42 -33.00 -15.63
CA LYS A 50 5.35 -32.23 -14.82
C LYS A 50 5.52 -30.85 -15.43
N VAL A 51 5.14 -29.81 -14.68
CA VAL A 51 5.29 -28.42 -15.09
C VAL A 51 6.71 -27.98 -14.75
N LEU A 52 7.48 -27.64 -15.79
CA LEU A 52 8.90 -27.33 -15.69
C LEU A 52 9.18 -25.84 -15.79
N ALA A 53 8.29 -25.10 -16.44
CA ALA A 53 8.42 -23.66 -16.64
C ALA A 53 7.04 -23.01 -16.72
N LEU A 54 7.04 -21.69 -16.58
CA LEU A 54 5.90 -20.83 -16.86
C LEU A 54 6.19 -19.96 -18.08
N GLY A 55 5.16 -19.56 -18.81
CA GLY A 55 5.27 -18.65 -19.94
C GLY A 55 4.20 -17.56 -19.90
N ILE A 56 4.52 -16.34 -20.30
CA ILE A 56 3.53 -15.27 -20.50
C ILE A 56 3.48 -14.92 -21.99
N ILE A 57 2.31 -15.01 -22.62
CA ILE A 57 2.15 -14.79 -24.06
C ILE A 57 2.42 -13.35 -24.46
N LYS A 58 3.27 -13.13 -25.47
CA LYS A 58 3.66 -11.79 -25.96
C LYS A 58 3.03 -11.41 -27.29
N THR A 59 2.81 -12.40 -28.15
CA THR A 59 2.35 -12.19 -29.53
C THR A 59 0.95 -12.74 -29.74
N THR A 60 0.27 -12.26 -30.79
CA THR A 60 -0.90 -12.92 -31.37
C THR A 60 -0.49 -14.22 -32.06
N PRO A 61 -1.43 -15.15 -32.31
CA PRO A 61 -1.11 -16.39 -33.02
C PRO A 61 -0.53 -16.12 -34.41
N SER A 62 0.50 -16.88 -34.77
CA SER A 62 0.99 -17.00 -36.14
C SER A 62 1.01 -18.47 -36.52
N GLN A 63 0.58 -18.81 -37.73
CA GLN A 63 0.53 -20.21 -38.17
C GLN A 63 1.95 -20.77 -38.27
N LEU A 64 2.17 -22.00 -37.80
CA LEU A 64 3.49 -22.64 -37.84
C LEU A 64 3.96 -22.84 -39.29
N ILE A 65 3.04 -23.18 -40.19
CA ILE A 65 3.31 -23.41 -41.61
C ILE A 65 3.84 -22.18 -42.35
N SER A 66 3.61 -20.97 -41.84
CA SER A 66 4.15 -19.74 -42.45
C SER A 66 5.59 -19.45 -42.06
N ASN A 67 6.19 -20.26 -41.16
CA ASN A 67 7.57 -20.13 -40.71
C ASN A 67 8.34 -21.44 -40.97
N SER A 68 9.02 -21.51 -42.11
CA SER A 68 9.72 -22.71 -42.57
C SER A 68 10.86 -23.16 -41.64
N GLU A 69 11.54 -22.22 -40.97
CA GLU A 69 12.59 -22.55 -40.00
C GLU A 69 11.99 -23.27 -38.79
N LEU A 70 10.95 -22.69 -38.17
CA LEU A 70 10.30 -23.28 -37.01
C LEU A 70 9.61 -24.60 -37.37
N LEU A 71 8.95 -24.67 -38.53
CA LEU A 71 8.33 -25.90 -39.01
C LEU A 71 9.35 -27.03 -39.07
N ASN A 72 10.49 -26.82 -39.73
CA ASN A 72 11.55 -27.83 -39.83
C ASN A 72 12.12 -28.25 -38.46
N ILE A 73 12.30 -27.29 -37.54
CA ILE A 73 12.75 -27.58 -36.16
C ILE A 73 11.74 -28.50 -35.47
N PHE A 74 10.45 -28.18 -35.52
CA PHE A 74 9.40 -28.93 -34.83
C PHE A 74 9.05 -30.26 -35.51
N SER A 75 9.29 -30.42 -36.82
CA SER A 75 9.14 -31.70 -37.52
C SER A 75 10.06 -32.80 -36.96
N ASN A 76 11.25 -32.45 -36.47
CA ASN A 76 12.14 -33.39 -35.77
C ASN A 76 11.53 -33.96 -34.47
N PHE A 77 10.48 -33.32 -33.96
CA PHE A 77 9.74 -33.74 -32.77
C PHE A 77 8.36 -34.32 -33.13
N GLU A 78 8.17 -34.68 -34.40
CA GLU A 78 6.95 -35.27 -34.95
C GLU A 78 5.72 -34.36 -34.81
N VAL A 79 5.94 -33.04 -34.86
CA VAL A 79 4.85 -32.06 -35.03
C VAL A 79 4.44 -32.06 -36.50
N ASN A 80 3.20 -32.45 -36.77
CA ASN A 80 2.67 -32.53 -38.13
C ASN A 80 2.53 -31.13 -38.74
N GLU A 81 2.62 -31.06 -40.07
CA GLU A 81 2.25 -29.86 -40.81
C GLU A 81 0.71 -29.74 -40.84
N ASP A 82 0.16 -28.83 -40.02
CA ASP A 82 -1.28 -28.62 -39.90
C ASP A 82 -1.57 -27.10 -39.80
N PRO A 83 -2.44 -26.54 -40.66
CA PRO A 83 -2.78 -25.11 -40.66
C PRO A 83 -3.44 -24.64 -39.35
N LYS A 84 -3.87 -25.55 -38.48
CA LYS A 84 -4.44 -25.24 -37.16
C LYS A 84 -3.39 -25.01 -36.08
N ILE A 85 -2.13 -25.38 -36.33
CA ILE A 85 -1.04 -25.21 -35.36
C ILE A 85 -0.48 -23.79 -35.48
N ASN A 86 -0.50 -23.09 -34.35
CA ASN A 86 0.03 -21.75 -34.21
C ASN A 86 1.24 -21.75 -33.28
N TYR A 87 2.13 -20.79 -33.45
CA TYR A 87 3.21 -20.49 -32.52
C TYR A 87 3.06 -19.09 -31.92
N TYR A 88 3.62 -18.92 -30.72
CA TYR A 88 3.57 -17.69 -29.93
C TYR A 88 4.93 -17.45 -29.28
N SER A 89 5.36 -16.18 -29.20
CA SER A 89 6.50 -15.81 -28.37
C SER A 89 6.06 -15.62 -26.92
N ILE A 90 6.93 -15.98 -25.97
CA ILE A 90 6.65 -15.89 -24.53
C ILE A 90 7.77 -15.24 -23.73
N ASP A 91 7.43 -14.59 -22.62
CA ASP A 91 8.36 -14.41 -21.51
C ASP A 91 8.47 -15.75 -20.78
N PHE A 92 9.60 -16.43 -20.89
CA PHE A 92 9.83 -17.77 -20.32
C PHE A 92 10.45 -17.69 -18.94
N ILE A 93 9.90 -18.46 -18.01
CA ILE A 93 10.27 -18.43 -16.60
C ILE A 93 10.54 -19.87 -16.16
N GLU A 94 11.81 -20.18 -15.92
CA GLU A 94 12.23 -21.52 -15.48
C GLU A 94 11.91 -21.73 -14.00
N LEU A 95 11.38 -22.91 -13.66
CA LEU A 95 11.08 -23.29 -12.28
C LEU A 95 12.28 -23.99 -11.66
N ASP A 96 12.61 -23.63 -10.43
CA ASP A 96 13.60 -24.33 -9.63
C ASP A 96 13.07 -25.71 -9.23
N LYS A 97 13.96 -26.64 -8.85
CA LYS A 97 13.59 -28.01 -8.45
C LYS A 97 12.47 -28.08 -7.41
N LYS A 98 12.41 -27.11 -6.50
CA LYS A 98 11.40 -27.00 -5.43
C LYS A 98 10.05 -26.42 -5.91
N GLU A 99 10.05 -25.72 -7.03
CA GLU A 99 8.88 -25.05 -7.59
C GLU A 99 8.16 -25.92 -8.63
N ILE A 100 8.85 -26.91 -9.18
CA ILE A 100 8.29 -27.88 -10.12
C ILE A 100 7.15 -28.68 -9.45
N PHE A 101 6.03 -28.80 -10.16
CA PHE A 101 4.84 -29.49 -9.68
C PHE A 101 4.13 -30.29 -10.78
N GLU A 102 3.18 -31.14 -10.41
CA GLU A 102 2.40 -31.94 -11.35
C GLU A 102 0.98 -31.41 -11.55
N TYR A 103 0.53 -31.37 -12.82
CA TYR A 103 -0.86 -31.08 -13.17
C TYR A 103 -1.44 -32.23 -14.03
N LYS A 104 -2.11 -33.15 -13.34
CA LYS A 104 -2.61 -34.43 -13.88
C LYS A 104 -3.99 -34.39 -14.54
N GLN A 105 -4.74 -33.29 -14.41
CA GLN A 105 -6.17 -33.30 -14.76
C GLN A 105 -6.43 -33.62 -16.25
N GLN A 106 -5.61 -33.14 -17.20
CA GLN A 106 -5.72 -33.53 -18.62
C GLN A 106 -4.34 -33.47 -19.34
N LYS A 107 -4.16 -34.30 -20.37
CA LYS A 107 -2.98 -34.32 -21.26
C LYS A 107 -3.20 -33.36 -22.44
N GLY A 108 -2.12 -32.71 -22.91
CA GLY A 108 -2.17 -31.78 -24.04
C GLY A 108 -2.47 -30.33 -23.66
N ILE A 109 -2.89 -29.53 -24.65
CA ILE A 109 -3.27 -28.12 -24.49
C ILE A 109 -4.66 -28.02 -23.87
N VAL A 110 -4.76 -27.41 -22.69
CA VAL A 110 -6.02 -27.32 -21.93
C VAL A 110 -6.03 -26.08 -21.03
N GLN A 111 -7.20 -25.50 -20.81
CA GLN A 111 -7.36 -24.46 -19.79
C GLN A 111 -7.23 -25.03 -18.37
N VAL A 112 -6.46 -24.37 -17.54
CA VAL A 112 -6.30 -24.72 -16.13
C VAL A 112 -7.43 -24.08 -15.36
N HIS A 113 -8.33 -24.91 -14.83
CA HIS A 113 -9.43 -24.44 -13.98
C HIS A 113 -9.17 -24.62 -12.48
N LYS A 114 -8.21 -25.48 -12.09
CA LYS A 114 -7.93 -25.78 -10.69
C LYS A 114 -7.34 -24.56 -9.97
N GLN A 115 -8.09 -24.03 -9.01
CA GLN A 115 -7.75 -22.78 -8.34
C GLN A 115 -6.43 -22.81 -7.56
N THR A 116 -6.17 -23.91 -6.85
CA THR A 116 -4.90 -24.09 -6.12
C THR A 116 -3.68 -23.98 -7.04
N ILE A 117 -3.80 -24.44 -8.28
CA ILE A 117 -2.73 -24.38 -9.28
C ILE A 117 -2.56 -22.95 -9.79
N LYS A 118 -3.66 -22.23 -10.07
CA LYS A 118 -3.59 -20.81 -10.43
C LYS A 118 -2.90 -19.98 -9.36
N ASN A 119 -3.28 -20.17 -8.08
CA ASN A 119 -2.68 -19.47 -6.95
C ASN A 119 -1.17 -19.78 -6.84
N GLN A 120 -0.79 -21.06 -6.95
CA GLN A 120 0.61 -21.46 -6.95
C GLN A 120 1.40 -20.76 -8.06
N VAL A 121 0.89 -20.78 -9.30
CA VAL A 121 1.53 -20.15 -10.46
C VAL A 121 1.68 -18.65 -10.27
N VAL A 122 0.62 -17.96 -9.84
CA VAL A 122 0.66 -16.52 -9.55
C VAL A 122 1.74 -16.21 -8.52
N ASN A 123 1.78 -16.92 -7.40
CA ASN A 123 2.78 -16.71 -6.36
C ASN A 123 4.21 -16.92 -6.86
N THR A 124 4.43 -17.94 -7.69
CA THR A 124 5.72 -18.18 -8.31
C THR A 124 6.14 -17.04 -9.24
N LEU A 125 5.24 -16.55 -10.10
CA LEU A 125 5.52 -15.42 -10.99
C LEU A 125 5.93 -14.17 -10.21
N LEU A 126 5.15 -13.84 -9.17
CA LEU A 126 5.41 -12.68 -8.31
C LEU A 126 6.75 -12.79 -7.59
N SER A 127 7.08 -13.97 -7.03
CA SER A 127 8.36 -14.19 -6.36
C SER A 127 9.58 -14.01 -7.28
N LYS A 128 9.39 -14.14 -8.60
CA LYS A 128 10.42 -13.94 -9.62
C LYS A 128 10.36 -12.55 -10.26
N GLY A 129 9.62 -11.61 -9.68
CA GLY A 129 9.50 -10.22 -10.16
C GLY A 129 8.63 -10.06 -11.40
N PHE A 130 7.86 -11.08 -11.78
CA PHE A 130 6.92 -10.98 -12.89
C PHE A 130 5.56 -10.56 -12.37
N HIS A 131 5.12 -9.40 -12.83
CA HIS A 131 3.77 -8.88 -12.61
C HIS A 131 3.01 -8.91 -13.94
N PRO A 132 2.43 -10.06 -14.35
CA PRO A 132 1.67 -10.17 -15.59
C PRO A 132 0.71 -9.00 -15.78
N THR A 133 0.95 -8.20 -16.81
CA THR A 133 0.09 -7.07 -17.15
C THR A 133 -1.30 -7.61 -17.49
N GLY A 134 -2.32 -7.18 -16.75
CA GLY A 134 -3.68 -7.75 -16.85
C GLY A 134 -4.21 -8.29 -15.52
N PHE A 135 -3.39 -8.31 -14.47
CA PHE A 135 -3.92 -8.36 -13.11
C PHE A 135 -4.57 -7.05 -12.75
N GLU A 136 -5.73 -7.17 -12.13
CA GLU A 136 -6.58 -6.04 -11.85
C GLU A 136 -5.99 -5.17 -10.73
N GLU A 137 -6.13 -3.86 -10.88
CA GLU A 137 -5.88 -2.88 -9.82
C GLU A 137 -7.25 -2.45 -9.25
N ARG A 138 -7.32 -2.26 -7.94
CA ARG A 138 -8.54 -1.81 -7.26
C ARG A 138 -8.27 -0.63 -6.35
N LEU A 139 -9.23 0.28 -6.26
CA LEU A 139 -9.32 1.27 -5.20
C LEU A 139 -10.40 0.80 -4.22
N MET A 140 -10.07 0.69 -2.93
CA MET A 140 -11.01 0.22 -1.91
C MET A 140 -11.03 1.15 -0.69
N ARG A 141 -12.24 1.34 -0.16
CA ARG A 141 -12.46 2.14 1.04
C ARG A 141 -12.19 1.31 2.30
N LEU A 142 -11.54 1.92 3.29
CA LEU A 142 -11.49 1.46 4.67
C LEU A 142 -12.35 2.35 5.58
N THR A 143 -12.87 1.78 6.67
CA THR A 143 -13.42 2.54 7.79
C THR A 143 -12.37 3.54 8.29
N TYR A 144 -12.81 4.75 8.62
CA TYR A 144 -11.90 5.76 9.15
C TYR A 144 -11.30 5.29 10.46
N ASN A 145 -10.01 5.48 10.61
CA ASN A 145 -9.28 5.01 11.77
C ASN A 145 -8.18 6.01 12.14
N SER A 146 -8.10 6.35 13.42
CA SER A 146 -7.05 7.23 13.97
C SER A 146 -5.89 6.48 14.62
N ASN A 147 -5.91 5.15 14.56
CA ASN A 147 -4.95 4.23 15.16
C ASN A 147 -4.22 3.44 14.06
N ASN A 148 -3.94 4.08 12.92
CA ASN A 148 -3.18 3.54 11.78
C ASN A 148 -3.69 2.22 11.18
N TRP A 149 -4.96 1.89 11.39
CA TRP A 149 -5.56 0.59 11.04
C TRP A 149 -4.84 -0.59 11.69
N GLU A 150 -4.25 -0.38 12.87
CA GLU A 150 -3.67 -1.41 13.74
C GLU A 150 -4.65 -1.86 14.82
N SER A 151 -5.59 -1.00 15.21
CA SER A 151 -6.68 -1.29 16.15
C SER A 151 -7.88 -0.36 15.93
N PRO A 152 -9.09 -0.70 16.43
CA PRO A 152 -10.29 0.12 16.27
C PRO A 152 -10.15 1.50 16.89
N SER A 153 -10.79 2.48 16.26
CA SER A 153 -10.76 3.89 16.70
C SER A 153 -12.00 4.32 17.49
N GLY A 154 -13.03 3.47 17.58
CA GLY A 154 -14.27 3.74 18.33
C GLY A 154 -15.24 4.66 17.60
N GLN A 155 -15.92 4.14 16.59
CA GLN A 155 -16.95 4.89 15.87
C GLN A 155 -18.17 5.11 16.76
N PRO A 156 -18.85 6.27 16.68
CA PRO A 156 -20.12 6.46 17.36
C PRO A 156 -21.15 5.43 16.88
N TRP A 157 -21.67 4.64 17.80
CA TRP A 157 -22.63 3.58 17.49
C TRP A 157 -23.73 3.50 18.54
N LYS A 158 -24.79 2.74 18.22
CA LYS A 158 -25.85 2.42 19.17
C LYS A 158 -26.35 1.00 18.94
N LYS A 159 -26.59 0.25 20.03
CA LYS A 159 -27.08 -1.14 19.98
C LYS A 159 -28.41 -1.26 19.23
N GLU A 160 -29.30 -0.27 19.35
CA GLU A 160 -30.56 -0.16 18.59
C GLU A 160 -30.39 -0.08 17.06
N ASN A 161 -29.18 0.16 16.54
CA ASN A 161 -28.91 0.18 15.09
C ASN A 161 -28.52 -1.18 14.52
N GLN A 162 -28.28 -2.19 15.35
CA GLN A 162 -27.85 -3.51 14.89
C GLN A 162 -28.91 -4.17 14.00
N GLY A 163 -28.46 -4.74 12.88
CA GLY A 163 -29.31 -5.39 11.88
C GLY A 163 -29.97 -4.43 10.88
N LYS A 164 -29.83 -3.11 11.05
CA LYS A 164 -30.39 -2.12 10.12
C LYS A 164 -29.52 -1.97 8.87
N SER A 165 -30.03 -2.43 7.72
CA SER A 165 -29.29 -2.42 6.45
C SER A 165 -28.94 -1.02 5.89
N ASP A 166 -29.66 0.01 6.32
CA ASP A 166 -29.46 1.40 5.94
C ASP A 166 -28.42 2.13 6.83
N ILE A 167 -27.99 1.49 7.92
CA ILE A 167 -26.96 2.02 8.81
C ILE A 167 -25.62 1.34 8.52
N ALA A 168 -24.57 2.14 8.37
CA ALA A 168 -23.21 1.64 8.18
C ALA A 168 -22.79 0.72 9.34
N PHE A 169 -22.11 -0.38 9.04
CA PHE A 169 -21.76 -1.43 10.01
C PHE A 169 -21.06 -0.86 11.25
N GLU A 170 -20.09 0.03 11.04
CA GLU A 170 -19.33 0.68 12.09
C GLU A 170 -20.21 1.53 13.03
N ASN A 171 -21.37 2.03 12.56
CA ASN A 171 -22.35 2.75 13.37
C ASN A 171 -23.35 1.81 14.09
N GLN A 172 -23.29 0.51 13.80
CA GLN A 172 -24.07 -0.53 14.47
C GLN A 172 -23.31 -1.18 15.64
N VAL A 173 -21.97 -1.23 15.56
CA VAL A 173 -21.14 -1.96 16.54
C VAL A 173 -19.94 -1.17 17.06
N GLY A 174 -19.62 -0.01 16.49
CA GLY A 174 -18.54 0.87 16.95
C GLY A 174 -17.16 0.58 16.36
N PHE A 175 -17.06 -0.37 15.42
CA PHE A 175 -15.81 -0.71 14.73
C PHE A 175 -16.08 -1.27 13.32
N GLY A 176 -15.07 -1.20 12.46
CA GLY A 176 -14.98 -1.96 11.21
C GLY A 176 -13.87 -3.02 11.30
N TYR A 177 -14.07 -4.19 10.70
CA TYR A 177 -13.06 -5.26 10.71
C TYR A 177 -11.75 -4.86 10.01
N GLU A 178 -11.82 -3.99 8.99
CA GLU A 178 -10.63 -3.44 8.36
C GLU A 178 -9.77 -2.52 9.26
N GLU A 179 -10.25 -2.14 10.45
CA GLU A 179 -9.45 -1.34 11.39
C GLU A 179 -8.28 -2.13 12.02
N TRP A 180 -8.18 -3.44 11.79
CA TRP A 180 -7.00 -4.26 12.13
C TRP A 180 -6.16 -4.66 10.92
N LEU A 181 -6.39 -4.07 9.74
CA LEU A 181 -5.73 -4.47 8.49
C LEU A 181 -4.20 -4.50 8.57
N PHE A 182 -3.60 -3.57 9.33
CA PHE A 182 -2.15 -3.46 9.54
C PHE A 182 -1.71 -3.88 10.96
N ASN A 183 -2.58 -4.58 11.72
CA ASN A 183 -2.17 -5.15 12.99
C ASN A 183 -1.12 -6.25 12.76
N THR A 184 0.13 -5.95 13.07
CA THR A 184 1.27 -6.85 12.86
C THR A 184 1.20 -8.14 13.69
N GLN A 185 0.35 -8.20 14.72
CA GLN A 185 0.08 -9.44 15.47
C GLN A 185 -0.77 -10.45 14.71
N LEU A 186 -1.43 -10.04 13.62
CA LEU A 186 -2.15 -10.92 12.70
C LEU A 186 -1.25 -11.40 11.54
N ASN A 187 0.08 -11.32 11.72
CA ASN A 187 1.07 -11.82 10.78
C ASN A 187 1.42 -13.29 11.06
N ILE A 188 1.48 -14.10 10.00
CA ILE A 188 1.95 -15.49 10.03
C ILE A 188 3.05 -15.64 8.98
N GLU A 189 4.28 -15.89 9.44
CA GLU A 189 5.44 -16.16 8.58
C GLU A 189 5.66 -15.08 7.49
N GLY A 190 5.53 -13.81 7.86
CA GLY A 190 5.75 -12.66 6.96
C GLY A 190 4.51 -12.28 6.14
N TYR A 191 3.40 -13.01 6.26
CA TYR A 191 2.14 -12.65 5.63
C TYR A 191 1.16 -12.05 6.63
N GLN A 192 0.66 -10.87 6.28
CA GLN A 192 -0.43 -10.19 6.97
C GLN A 192 -1.77 -10.77 6.50
N TYR A 193 -2.63 -11.09 7.45
CA TYR A 193 -4.03 -11.43 7.21
C TYR A 193 -4.90 -10.26 7.63
N GLY A 194 -5.94 -9.98 6.84
CA GLY A 194 -6.80 -8.84 7.11
C GLY A 194 -8.15 -8.95 6.43
N PHE A 195 -8.96 -7.91 6.66
CA PHE A 195 -10.29 -7.78 6.10
C PHE A 195 -10.42 -6.45 5.38
N ILE A 196 -11.04 -6.47 4.21
CA ILE A 196 -11.52 -5.28 3.49
C ILE A 196 -12.97 -5.53 3.07
N ARG A 197 -13.93 -4.73 3.55
CA ARG A 197 -15.35 -4.91 3.23
C ARG A 197 -15.63 -4.99 1.73
N GLY A 198 -14.94 -4.17 0.93
CA GLY A 198 -15.10 -4.13 -0.53
C GLY A 198 -14.74 -5.42 -1.27
N VAL A 199 -13.98 -6.32 -0.66
CA VAL A 199 -13.65 -7.63 -1.25
C VAL A 199 -14.87 -8.53 -1.36
N GLN A 200 -15.87 -8.38 -0.49
CA GLN A 200 -17.10 -9.17 -0.53
C GLN A 200 -17.96 -8.88 -1.77
N ASP A 201 -17.77 -7.73 -2.41
CA ASP A 201 -18.46 -7.33 -3.65
C ASP A 201 -17.64 -7.70 -4.91
N LEU A 202 -16.51 -8.41 -4.78
CA LEU A 202 -15.76 -8.94 -5.92
C LEU A 202 -16.47 -10.13 -6.56
N GLN A 203 -16.22 -10.34 -7.85
CA GLN A 203 -16.64 -11.56 -8.53
C GLN A 203 -15.88 -12.76 -7.95
N ASN A 204 -16.56 -13.88 -7.71
CA ASN A 204 -15.97 -15.11 -7.14
C ASN A 204 -14.77 -15.67 -7.94
N SER A 205 -14.61 -15.28 -9.20
CA SER A 205 -13.46 -15.65 -10.04
C SER A 205 -12.17 -14.90 -9.67
N ILE A 206 -12.27 -13.78 -8.95
CA ILE A 206 -11.14 -12.94 -8.56
C ILE A 206 -10.58 -13.46 -7.24
N ASN A 207 -9.43 -14.10 -7.33
CA ASN A 207 -8.65 -14.65 -6.21
C ASN A 207 -7.34 -13.86 -5.95
N PHE A 208 -7.05 -12.86 -6.78
CA PHE A 208 -5.81 -12.11 -6.74
C PHE A 208 -6.01 -10.71 -7.33
N ILE A 209 -5.39 -9.71 -6.69
CA ILE A 209 -5.36 -8.32 -7.12
C ILE A 209 -3.91 -7.84 -7.07
N SER A 210 -3.44 -7.26 -8.17
CA SER A 210 -2.04 -6.81 -8.28
C SER A 210 -1.72 -5.65 -7.35
N ARG A 211 -2.65 -4.72 -7.21
CA ARG A 211 -2.55 -3.56 -6.32
C ARG A 211 -3.92 -3.16 -5.82
N ILE A 212 -4.04 -3.01 -4.50
CA ILE A 212 -5.17 -2.35 -3.86
C ILE A 212 -4.66 -1.00 -3.36
N THR A 213 -5.11 0.10 -3.96
CA THR A 213 -4.98 1.42 -3.34
C THR A 213 -6.10 1.59 -2.31
N LEU A 214 -5.74 2.10 -1.14
CA LEU A 214 -6.63 2.25 0.00
C LEU A 214 -6.97 3.71 0.22
N PHE A 215 -8.24 3.99 0.47
CA PHE A 215 -8.70 5.32 0.86
C PHE A 215 -9.68 5.25 2.02
N THR A 216 -9.89 6.37 2.70
CA THR A 216 -10.89 6.51 3.76
C THR A 216 -11.66 7.81 3.62
N ILE A 217 -12.75 7.93 4.38
CA ILE A 217 -13.56 9.14 4.50
C ILE A 217 -13.54 9.58 5.96
N ALA A 218 -12.91 10.70 6.24
CA ALA A 218 -12.83 11.26 7.58
C ALA A 218 -14.19 11.80 8.07
N PRO A 219 -14.35 12.06 9.39
CA PRO A 219 -15.60 12.56 9.96
C PRO A 219 -16.12 13.86 9.30
N ASP A 220 -15.21 14.74 8.89
CA ASP A 220 -15.48 15.99 8.15
C ASP A 220 -15.84 15.78 6.67
N LYS A 221 -15.96 14.52 6.25
CA LYS A 221 -16.24 14.06 4.88
C LYS A 221 -15.10 14.32 3.89
N LYS A 222 -13.89 14.67 4.33
CA LYS A 222 -12.72 14.67 3.43
C LYS A 222 -12.30 13.24 3.11
N ARG A 223 -11.73 13.06 1.91
CA ARG A 223 -11.29 11.75 1.41
C ARG A 223 -9.78 11.72 1.46
N PHE A 224 -9.22 10.65 2.02
CA PHE A 224 -7.77 10.51 2.15
C PHE A 224 -7.30 9.20 1.53
N ILE A 225 -6.23 9.23 0.73
CA ILE A 225 -5.48 8.03 0.36
C ILE A 225 -4.61 7.65 1.55
N ILE A 226 -4.57 6.35 1.84
CA ILE A 226 -3.79 5.77 2.94
C ILE A 226 -2.46 5.22 2.40
N GLY A 227 -2.50 4.62 1.22
CA GLY A 227 -1.37 3.94 0.61
C GLY A 227 -1.85 2.85 -0.35
N SER A 228 -0.98 1.90 -0.65
CA SER A 228 -1.30 0.73 -1.45
C SER A 228 -0.73 -0.57 -0.89
N ILE A 229 -1.38 -1.67 -1.24
CA ILE A 229 -0.90 -3.02 -0.99
C ILE A 229 -0.76 -3.71 -2.35
N ASP A 230 0.44 -4.14 -2.68
CA ASP A 230 0.71 -4.93 -3.87
C ASP A 230 0.46 -6.44 -3.60
N ASN A 231 0.29 -7.21 -4.66
CA ASN A 231 0.29 -8.68 -4.63
C ASN A 231 -0.72 -9.29 -3.64
N VAL A 232 -1.95 -8.79 -3.62
CA VAL A 232 -2.98 -9.19 -2.65
C VAL A 232 -3.69 -10.46 -3.10
N GLN A 233 -3.63 -11.50 -2.27
CA GLN A 233 -4.46 -12.70 -2.42
C GLN A 233 -5.83 -12.47 -1.78
N ILE A 234 -6.88 -12.88 -2.49
CA ILE A 234 -8.25 -12.86 -1.99
C ILE A 234 -8.56 -14.24 -1.41
N LEU A 235 -8.97 -14.25 -0.14
CA LEU A 235 -9.27 -15.46 0.61
C LEU A 235 -10.77 -15.74 0.59
N SER A 236 -11.10 -17.04 0.60
CA SER A 236 -12.44 -17.54 0.81
C SER A 236 -12.42 -18.63 1.86
N GLU A 237 -13.27 -18.51 2.88
CA GLU A 237 -13.45 -19.57 3.90
C GLU A 237 -13.75 -20.94 3.31
N LYS A 238 -14.39 -20.99 2.14
CA LYS A 238 -14.75 -22.26 1.48
C LYS A 238 -13.57 -22.91 0.78
N ASN A 239 -12.58 -22.13 0.33
CA ASN A 239 -11.54 -22.61 -0.58
C ASN A 239 -10.13 -22.58 0.03
N ASP A 240 -9.93 -21.79 1.09
CA ASP A 240 -8.62 -21.56 1.71
C ASP A 240 -8.55 -22.13 3.13
N ASN A 241 -7.40 -22.71 3.48
CA ASN A 241 -7.14 -23.18 4.84
C ASN A 241 -6.81 -21.99 5.77
N LEU A 242 -7.79 -21.58 6.57
CA LEU A 242 -7.66 -20.48 7.53
C LEU A 242 -7.38 -20.95 8.97
N THR A 243 -7.20 -22.26 9.21
CA THR A 243 -6.93 -22.81 10.54
C THR A 243 -5.73 -22.12 11.24
N PRO A 244 -4.59 -21.86 10.58
CA PRO A 244 -3.48 -21.14 11.23
C PRO A 244 -3.87 -19.73 11.69
N PHE A 245 -4.68 -19.02 10.91
CA PHE A 245 -5.19 -17.70 11.28
C PHE A 245 -6.12 -17.78 12.50
N PHE A 246 -7.05 -18.74 12.52
CA PHE A 246 -7.96 -18.89 13.65
C PHE A 246 -7.23 -19.22 14.95
N HIS A 247 -6.18 -20.05 14.91
CA HIS A 247 -5.33 -20.29 16.08
C HIS A 247 -4.65 -19.00 16.55
N LEU A 248 -4.00 -18.26 15.66
CA LEU A 248 -3.35 -16.99 16.01
C LEU A 248 -4.33 -15.96 16.59
N ARG A 249 -5.47 -15.75 15.92
CA ARG A 249 -6.53 -14.85 16.38
C ARG A 249 -7.02 -15.22 17.77
N ASN A 250 -7.18 -16.51 18.06
CA ASN A 250 -7.59 -16.98 19.38
C ASN A 250 -6.51 -16.70 20.44
N THR A 251 -5.22 -16.85 20.11
CA THR A 251 -4.10 -16.50 21.00
C THR A 251 -4.11 -15.02 21.37
N ILE A 252 -4.40 -14.12 20.42
CA ILE A 252 -4.41 -12.67 20.66
C ILE A 252 -5.79 -12.10 21.02
N ASN A 253 -6.80 -12.95 21.18
CA ASN A 253 -8.20 -12.52 21.33
C ASN A 253 -8.42 -11.61 22.55
N HIS A 254 -7.70 -11.84 23.65
CA HIS A 254 -7.76 -10.96 24.82
C HIS A 254 -7.33 -9.53 24.49
N GLN A 255 -6.32 -9.34 23.64
CA GLN A 255 -5.91 -8.02 23.19
C GLN A 255 -6.98 -7.37 22.30
N ILE A 256 -7.54 -8.13 21.34
CA ILE A 256 -8.62 -7.61 20.48
C ILE A 256 -9.84 -7.16 21.30
N GLN A 257 -10.22 -7.92 22.33
CA GLN A 257 -11.32 -7.55 23.24
C GLN A 257 -10.98 -6.31 24.05
N ASN A 258 -9.74 -6.18 24.53
CA ASN A 258 -9.29 -4.98 25.23
C ASN A 258 -9.32 -3.74 24.34
N ASP A 259 -8.91 -3.86 23.08
CA ASP A 259 -8.98 -2.76 22.11
C ASP A 259 -10.43 -2.27 21.96
N LEU A 260 -11.39 -3.19 21.83
CA LEU A 260 -12.82 -2.88 21.72
C LEU A 260 -13.37 -2.21 22.99
N ILE A 261 -13.02 -2.71 24.17
CA ILE A 261 -13.44 -2.14 25.46
C ILE A 261 -12.90 -0.71 25.61
N LEU A 262 -11.64 -0.47 25.29
CA LEU A 262 -10.99 0.84 25.41
C LEU A 262 -11.70 1.90 24.56
N VAL A 263 -12.18 1.52 23.38
CA VAL A 263 -12.90 2.44 22.48
C VAL A 263 -14.42 2.39 22.62
N LYS A 264 -14.94 1.64 23.62
CA LYS A 264 -16.37 1.46 23.91
C LYS A 264 -17.17 0.92 22.72
N ALA A 265 -16.56 0.03 21.95
CA ALA A 265 -17.22 -0.70 20.88
C ALA A 265 -17.97 -1.94 21.42
N ASP A 266 -18.81 -2.56 20.59
CA ASP A 266 -19.59 -3.75 20.95
C ASP A 266 -18.73 -5.02 20.98
N ASN A 267 -18.17 -5.30 22.16
CA ASN A 267 -17.36 -6.49 22.39
C ASN A 267 -18.20 -7.79 22.38
N GLU A 268 -19.48 -7.74 22.78
CA GLU A 268 -20.37 -8.91 22.75
C GLU A 268 -20.61 -9.33 21.30
N TYR A 269 -20.90 -8.36 20.42
CA TYR A 269 -21.09 -8.63 19.00
C TYR A 269 -19.85 -9.30 18.38
N TYR A 270 -18.64 -8.80 18.71
CA TYR A 270 -17.40 -9.39 18.19
C TYR A 270 -17.17 -10.83 18.67
N GLN A 271 -17.57 -11.17 19.91
CA GLN A 271 -17.43 -12.54 20.41
C GLN A 271 -18.26 -13.55 19.61
N GLU A 272 -19.43 -13.13 19.14
CA GLU A 272 -20.30 -13.95 18.27
C GLU A 272 -19.88 -13.91 16.79
N HIS A 273 -19.32 -12.78 16.36
CA HIS A 273 -18.96 -12.50 14.97
C HIS A 273 -17.48 -12.14 14.87
N GLN A 274 -16.62 -13.08 15.23
CA GLN A 274 -15.18 -12.83 15.26
C GLN A 274 -14.62 -12.58 13.85
N LEU A 275 -13.49 -11.87 13.78
CA LEU A 275 -12.83 -11.55 12.51
C LEU A 275 -12.51 -12.81 11.69
N ILE A 276 -12.91 -12.78 10.42
CA ILE A 276 -12.51 -13.76 9.41
C ILE A 276 -11.83 -13.00 8.26
N PRO A 277 -10.57 -13.32 7.89
CA PRO A 277 -9.84 -12.55 6.92
C PRO A 277 -10.32 -12.89 5.51
N ASN A 278 -10.43 -11.87 4.66
CA ASN A 278 -10.77 -12.03 3.25
C ASN A 278 -9.62 -11.66 2.31
N ILE A 279 -8.47 -11.26 2.87
CA ILE A 279 -7.25 -11.01 2.11
C ILE A 279 -5.99 -11.46 2.88
N LYS A 280 -4.93 -11.71 2.10
CA LYS A 280 -3.57 -11.96 2.59
C LYS A 280 -2.54 -11.30 1.67
N PHE A 281 -1.48 -10.73 2.24
CA PHE A 281 -0.39 -10.07 1.51
C PHE A 281 0.91 -10.12 2.32
N ARG A 282 2.08 -9.88 1.71
CA ARG A 282 3.32 -9.77 2.48
C ARG A 282 3.46 -8.37 3.03
N GLN A 283 4.06 -8.22 4.21
CA GLN A 283 4.33 -6.89 4.75
C GLN A 283 5.25 -6.06 3.85
N SER A 284 6.16 -6.71 3.11
CA SER A 284 7.01 -6.05 2.12
C SER A 284 6.27 -5.51 0.90
N ASP A 285 5.02 -5.94 0.67
CA ASP A 285 4.18 -5.46 -0.44
C ASP A 285 3.37 -4.21 -0.04
N VAL A 286 3.51 -3.72 1.19
CA VAL A 286 2.76 -2.57 1.70
C VAL A 286 3.54 -1.28 1.48
N GLN A 287 2.88 -0.30 0.87
CA GLN A 287 3.38 1.07 0.66
C GLN A 287 2.41 2.04 1.33
N LEU A 288 2.58 2.27 2.63
CA LEU A 288 1.82 3.27 3.37
C LEU A 288 2.40 4.67 3.18
N LEU A 289 1.51 5.65 3.15
CA LEU A 289 1.90 7.05 3.36
C LEU A 289 2.14 7.26 4.86
N ASN A 290 3.13 8.09 5.19
CA ASN A 290 3.42 8.47 6.59
C ASN A 290 2.20 9.10 7.28
N SER A 291 1.38 9.80 6.50
CA SER A 291 0.07 10.29 6.92
C SER A 291 -0.91 10.21 5.74
N PRO A 292 -2.18 9.87 5.99
CA PRO A 292 -3.18 9.86 4.93
C PRO A 292 -3.27 11.23 4.25
N LEU A 293 -3.27 11.23 2.92
CA LEU A 293 -3.22 12.44 2.10
C LEU A 293 -4.57 12.76 1.46
N GLU A 294 -5.00 14.02 1.54
CA GLU A 294 -6.30 14.44 1.01
C GLU A 294 -6.34 14.27 -0.53
N ALA A 295 -7.37 13.59 -1.02
CA ALA A 295 -7.55 13.24 -2.42
C ALA A 295 -8.95 13.67 -2.89
N GLU A 296 -9.10 14.95 -3.19
CA GLU A 296 -10.40 15.56 -3.55
C GLU A 296 -11.05 14.89 -4.77
N TYR A 297 -10.26 14.43 -5.75
CA TYR A 297 -10.79 13.77 -6.95
C TYR A 297 -11.62 12.51 -6.65
N ILE A 298 -11.38 11.84 -5.52
CA ILE A 298 -12.18 10.68 -5.07
C ILE A 298 -13.62 11.10 -4.81
N LYS A 299 -13.80 12.26 -4.17
CA LYS A 299 -15.12 12.86 -3.91
C LYS A 299 -15.78 13.27 -5.21
N LEU A 300 -15.05 13.95 -6.10
CA LEU A 300 -15.56 14.42 -7.40
C LEU A 300 -16.03 13.27 -8.29
N GLN A 301 -15.42 12.10 -8.17
CA GLN A 301 -15.81 10.88 -8.90
C GLN A 301 -16.89 10.04 -8.18
N GLY A 302 -17.43 10.50 -7.03
CA GLY A 302 -18.51 9.81 -6.33
C GLY A 302 -18.09 8.48 -5.65
N LEU A 303 -16.80 8.29 -5.40
CA LEU A 303 -16.24 7.05 -4.84
C LEU A 303 -16.41 7.05 -3.31
N ASN A 304 -17.56 6.54 -2.84
CA ASN A 304 -17.97 6.66 -1.44
C ASN A 304 -18.21 5.33 -0.72
N ARG A 305 -18.47 4.27 -1.48
CA ARG A 305 -18.94 2.99 -0.94
C ARG A 305 -17.76 2.06 -0.69
N PHE A 306 -17.98 1.08 0.16
CA PHE A 306 -17.08 -0.06 0.34
C PHE A 306 -17.19 -1.00 -0.86
N LYS A 307 -16.79 -0.53 -2.04
CA LYS A 307 -16.82 -1.26 -3.31
C LYS A 307 -15.41 -1.43 -3.87
N PRO A 308 -15.15 -2.51 -4.63
CA PRO A 308 -13.88 -2.75 -5.28
C PRO A 308 -13.82 -1.98 -6.60
N TYR A 309 -13.52 -0.69 -6.56
CA TYR A 309 -13.49 0.15 -7.77
C TYR A 309 -12.36 -0.26 -8.70
N VAL A 310 -12.67 -0.57 -9.96
CA VAL A 310 -11.66 -0.92 -10.98
C VAL A 310 -10.81 0.30 -11.31
N VAL A 311 -9.51 0.22 -11.11
CA VAL A 311 -8.57 1.30 -11.46
C VAL A 311 -8.22 1.18 -12.95
N LYS A 312 -8.77 2.09 -13.75
CA LYS A 312 -8.54 2.20 -15.20
C LYS A 312 -8.80 3.63 -15.68
N GLY A 313 -8.31 3.96 -16.88
CA GLY A 313 -8.53 5.27 -17.51
C GLY A 313 -8.17 6.44 -16.60
N GLN A 314 -9.08 7.40 -16.45
CA GLN A 314 -8.85 8.62 -15.66
C GLN A 314 -8.51 8.34 -14.19
N LEU A 315 -9.13 7.33 -13.57
CA LEU A 315 -8.83 6.99 -12.17
C LEU A 315 -7.38 6.55 -12.00
N LYS A 316 -6.86 5.77 -12.95
CA LYS A 316 -5.44 5.35 -12.95
C LYS A 316 -4.51 6.54 -13.10
N GLN A 317 -4.80 7.46 -14.03
CA GLN A 317 -3.99 8.66 -14.21
C GLN A 317 -3.99 9.56 -12.96
N ASN A 318 -5.16 9.73 -12.32
CA ASN A 318 -5.26 10.52 -11.09
C ASN A 318 -4.44 9.91 -9.96
N LEU A 319 -4.43 8.58 -9.83
CA LEU A 319 -3.64 7.87 -8.82
C LEU A 319 -2.14 8.02 -9.06
N ILE A 320 -1.69 7.87 -10.32
CA ILE A 320 -0.28 8.07 -10.69
C ILE A 320 0.15 9.51 -10.33
N ASN A 321 -0.58 10.51 -10.82
CA ASN A 321 -0.28 11.91 -10.55
C ASN A 321 -0.30 12.23 -9.05
N PHE A 322 -1.22 11.60 -8.30
CA PHE A 322 -1.32 11.78 -6.86
C PHE A 322 -0.06 11.31 -6.14
N PHE A 323 0.40 10.08 -6.39
CA PHE A 323 1.59 9.54 -5.76
C PHE A 323 2.87 10.27 -6.20
N ASP A 324 2.97 10.68 -7.46
CA ASP A 324 4.08 11.52 -7.95
C ASP A 324 4.14 12.85 -7.20
N SER A 325 2.98 13.46 -6.94
CA SER A 325 2.88 14.73 -6.22
C SER A 325 3.05 14.60 -4.69
N ALA A 326 2.74 13.43 -4.11
CA ALA A 326 2.71 13.23 -2.66
C ALA A 326 4.06 13.49 -1.99
N TYR A 327 5.15 13.14 -2.67
CA TYR A 327 6.54 13.32 -2.18
C TYR A 327 7.18 14.61 -2.69
N SER A 328 6.45 15.42 -3.47
CA SER A 328 6.95 16.71 -3.93
C SER A 328 6.89 17.73 -2.80
N PHE A 329 7.99 18.46 -2.59
CA PHE A 329 7.99 19.63 -1.73
C PHE A 329 7.37 20.81 -2.49
N LYS A 330 6.26 21.33 -1.97
CA LYS A 330 5.60 22.51 -2.55
C LYS A 330 5.46 23.60 -1.51
N PHE A 331 6.32 24.61 -1.61
CA PHE A 331 6.22 25.79 -0.75
C PHE A 331 4.91 26.54 -1.02
N VAL A 332 4.15 26.82 0.04
CA VAL A 332 2.92 27.61 -0.01
C VAL A 332 3.00 28.73 1.04
N PRO A 333 3.10 30.00 0.63
CA PRO A 333 3.26 31.11 1.58
C PRO A 333 2.01 31.38 2.42
N GLY A 334 2.20 32.14 3.50
CA GLY A 334 1.19 32.58 4.44
C GLY A 334 0.92 31.57 5.55
N ARG A 335 -0.21 31.76 6.26
CA ARG A 335 -0.68 30.89 7.34
C ARG A 335 -2.10 30.39 7.11
N VAL A 336 -2.47 29.30 7.79
CA VAL A 336 -3.88 28.87 7.85
C VAL A 336 -4.65 29.92 8.66
N LYS A 337 -5.73 30.49 8.09
CA LYS A 337 -6.62 31.39 8.86
C LYS A 337 -7.42 30.53 9.83
N THR A 338 -7.61 31.01 11.05
CA THR A 338 -8.19 30.35 12.23
C THR A 338 -9.65 29.84 12.11
N GLY A 339 -10.17 29.66 10.90
CA GLY A 339 -11.49 29.06 10.61
C GLY A 339 -11.47 27.57 10.27
N ASP A 340 -10.30 26.97 10.03
CA ASP A 340 -10.17 25.58 9.55
C ASP A 340 -9.65 24.59 10.62
N GLU A 341 -9.57 25.00 11.89
CA GLU A 341 -9.14 24.11 12.97
C GLU A 341 -10.26 23.16 13.43
N TYR A 342 -10.15 21.90 13.00
CA TYR A 342 -11.04 20.83 13.47
C TYR A 342 -10.71 20.42 14.91
N PRO A 343 -11.73 20.25 15.78
CA PRO A 343 -11.52 19.71 17.11
C PRO A 343 -11.30 18.19 17.03
N ARG A 344 -10.08 17.71 17.31
CA ARG A 344 -9.86 16.32 17.73
C ARG A 344 -10.19 16.18 19.22
N LYS A 345 -10.94 15.12 19.55
CA LYS A 345 -11.53 14.84 20.87
C LYS A 345 -10.53 14.81 22.03
N ASN A 346 -11.08 15.14 23.20
CA ASN A 346 -10.44 15.52 24.45
C ASN A 346 -9.70 14.40 25.20
N ASN A 347 -8.40 14.63 25.44
CA ASN A 347 -7.75 14.39 26.72
C ASN A 347 -7.23 15.75 27.19
N SER A 348 -7.48 16.13 28.45
CA SER A 348 -7.10 17.45 28.99
C SER A 348 -5.60 17.78 28.80
N SER A 349 -4.75 16.76 28.78
CA SER A 349 -3.32 16.85 28.46
C SER A 349 -3.04 17.22 26.99
N ILE A 350 -3.74 16.62 26.03
CA ILE A 350 -3.62 16.91 24.59
C ILE A 350 -4.09 18.33 24.29
N THR A 351 -5.17 18.78 24.91
CA THR A 351 -5.69 20.15 24.74
C THR A 351 -4.68 21.21 25.22
N THR A 352 -3.99 20.94 26.33
CA THR A 352 -2.99 21.88 26.90
C THR A 352 -1.71 21.93 26.05
N VAL A 353 -1.25 20.77 25.56
CA VAL A 353 -0.12 20.68 24.64
C VAL A 353 -0.42 21.42 23.33
N LYS A 354 -1.60 21.17 22.72
CA LYS A 354 -2.01 21.83 21.48
C LYS A 354 -2.04 23.36 21.63
N ARG A 355 -2.67 23.89 22.69
CA ARG A 355 -2.69 25.34 22.98
C ARG A 355 -1.28 25.95 23.11
N THR A 356 -0.35 25.21 23.71
CA THR A 356 1.03 25.67 23.86
C THR A 356 1.76 25.70 22.52
N HIS A 357 1.57 24.66 21.70
CA HIS A 357 2.12 24.59 20.35
C HIS A 357 1.63 25.75 19.47
N ASP A 358 0.31 25.96 19.43
CA ASP A 358 -0.32 27.01 18.61
C ASP A 358 0.17 28.41 19.03
N LYS A 359 0.35 28.64 20.35
CA LYS A 359 0.93 29.89 20.86
C LYS A 359 2.37 30.09 20.35
N ILE A 360 3.21 29.06 20.46
CA ILE A 360 4.61 29.13 20.01
C ILE A 360 4.67 29.35 18.49
N SER A 361 3.86 28.64 17.71
CA SER A 361 3.78 28.76 16.26
C SER A 361 3.42 30.20 15.83
N ASN A 362 2.37 30.77 16.42
CA ASN A 362 1.95 32.15 16.14
C ASN A 362 3.00 33.20 16.53
N ASN A 363 3.66 33.01 17.67
CA ASN A 363 4.70 33.92 18.13
C ASN A 363 5.96 33.81 17.26
N LEU A 364 6.28 32.60 16.79
CA LEU A 364 7.39 32.39 15.86
C LEU A 364 7.12 33.03 14.51
N TYR A 365 5.92 32.87 13.95
CA TYR A 365 5.51 33.55 12.72
C TYR A 365 5.68 35.09 12.85
N SER A 366 5.16 35.65 13.95
CA SER A 366 5.25 37.09 14.23
C SER A 366 6.69 37.56 14.44
N TYR A 367 7.53 36.73 15.06
CA TYR A 367 8.96 37.01 15.23
C TYR A 367 9.69 37.04 13.88
N LEU A 368 9.41 36.07 13.01
CA LEU A 368 10.04 35.94 11.69
C LEU A 368 9.61 37.05 10.73
N LEU A 369 8.36 37.52 10.81
CA LEU A 369 7.88 38.66 10.00
C LEU A 369 8.68 39.96 10.20
N LYS A 370 9.43 40.08 11.30
CA LYS A 370 10.32 41.22 11.52
C LYS A 370 11.53 41.23 10.57
N SER A 371 11.87 40.07 9.99
CA SER A 371 13.06 39.88 9.15
C SER A 371 12.74 39.34 7.75
N TYR A 372 11.55 38.80 7.53
CA TYR A 372 11.11 38.20 6.27
C TYR A 372 9.72 38.70 5.90
N SER A 373 9.44 38.80 4.60
CA SER A 373 8.11 39.15 4.13
C SER A 373 7.14 37.97 4.23
N GLU A 374 5.84 38.26 4.29
CA GLU A 374 4.78 37.24 4.41
C GLU A 374 4.81 36.19 3.30
N ASN A 375 5.19 36.57 2.08
CA ASN A 375 5.33 35.66 0.94
C ASN A 375 6.58 34.73 1.03
N GLN A 376 7.47 34.95 1.99
CA GLN A 376 8.62 34.08 2.25
C GLN A 376 8.36 33.08 3.39
N ILE A 377 7.31 33.27 4.17
CA ILE A 377 7.00 32.42 5.32
C ILE A 377 5.80 31.54 5.01
N SER A 378 5.91 30.26 5.32
CA SER A 378 4.78 29.33 5.37
C SER A 378 4.59 28.88 6.80
N GLN A 379 3.36 28.86 7.30
CA GLN A 379 2.98 28.29 8.60
C GLN A 379 1.88 27.26 8.35
N ASP A 380 2.18 25.98 8.58
CA ASP A 380 1.26 24.84 8.39
C ASP A 380 0.67 24.71 6.97
N ARG A 381 1.29 25.32 5.96
CA ARG A 381 0.78 25.32 4.56
C ARG A 381 1.70 24.60 3.58
N THR A 382 2.99 24.48 3.89
CA THR A 382 3.94 23.73 3.06
C THR A 382 3.92 22.28 3.50
N TYR A 383 3.79 21.39 2.53
CA TYR A 383 3.71 19.95 2.74
C TYR A 383 4.82 19.24 1.98
N VAL A 384 5.26 18.11 2.53
CA VAL A 384 6.10 17.12 1.85
C VAL A 384 5.75 15.74 2.41
N GLY A 385 5.57 14.74 1.54
CA GLY A 385 5.11 13.41 1.97
C GLY A 385 3.71 13.41 2.59
N GLY A 386 2.96 14.49 2.41
CA GLY A 386 1.66 14.72 3.06
C GLY A 386 1.68 15.17 4.50
N CYS A 387 2.85 15.42 5.07
CA CYS A 387 3.00 16.02 6.38
C CYS A 387 3.13 17.54 6.24
N PRO A 388 2.34 18.35 6.96
CA PRO A 388 2.58 19.78 7.06
C PRO A 388 3.88 20.02 7.82
N ILE A 389 4.65 21.01 7.40
CA ILE A 389 5.81 21.51 8.14
C ILE A 389 5.36 22.71 8.96
N ASP A 390 5.66 22.72 10.27
CA ASP A 390 5.17 23.74 11.21
C ASP A 390 5.44 25.17 10.69
N LEU A 391 6.70 25.47 10.34
CA LEU A 391 7.05 26.65 9.56
C LEU A 391 8.15 26.43 8.54
N VAL A 392 8.11 27.18 7.45
CA VAL A 392 9.14 27.21 6.39
C VAL A 392 9.47 28.65 6.03
N ILE A 393 10.76 28.96 5.88
CA ILE A 393 11.23 30.20 5.23
C ILE A 393 11.80 29.87 3.86
N ASN A 394 11.36 30.60 2.85
CA ASN A 394 11.84 30.54 1.47
C ASN A 394 12.91 31.62 1.20
N HIS A 395 14.12 31.17 0.83
CA HIS A 395 15.26 32.01 0.43
C HIS A 395 15.46 32.04 -1.09
N GLY A 396 14.40 31.80 -1.87
CA GLY A 396 14.43 31.72 -3.34
C GLY A 396 14.75 30.31 -3.84
N HIS A 397 16.00 29.87 -3.65
CA HIS A 397 16.47 28.55 -4.09
C HIS A 397 16.69 27.56 -2.95
N SER A 398 16.49 27.97 -1.70
CA SER A 398 16.68 27.10 -0.55
C SER A 398 15.69 27.42 0.56
N TYR A 399 15.52 26.48 1.49
CA TYR A 399 14.54 26.57 2.57
C TYR A 399 15.18 26.47 3.94
N THR A 400 14.55 27.10 4.92
CA THR A 400 14.75 26.80 6.34
C THR A 400 13.49 26.18 6.89
N LEU A 401 13.60 25.00 7.51
CA LEU A 401 12.47 24.28 8.08
C LEU A 401 12.48 24.41 9.60
N PHE A 402 11.31 24.58 10.21
CA PHE A 402 11.14 24.64 11.65
C PHE A 402 10.21 23.52 12.10
N GLU A 403 10.51 22.95 13.26
CA GLU A 403 9.70 21.94 13.93
C GLU A 403 9.57 22.30 15.41
N ILE A 404 8.33 22.45 15.89
CA ILE A 404 7.98 22.92 17.22
C ILE A 404 7.70 21.72 18.12
N LYS A 405 8.31 21.72 19.31
CA LYS A 405 8.06 20.71 20.36
C LYS A 405 7.92 21.37 21.73
N THR A 406 6.94 20.89 22.50
CA THR A 406 6.54 21.49 23.77
C THR A 406 6.84 20.60 24.98
N ALA A 407 7.72 19.62 24.84
CA ALA A 407 8.11 18.76 25.94
C ALA A 407 8.91 19.54 27.00
N ASN A 408 8.86 19.05 28.23
CA ASN A 408 9.47 19.70 29.39
C ASN A 408 11.01 19.53 29.49
N THR A 409 11.65 18.88 28.52
CA THR A 409 13.11 18.74 28.47
C THR A 409 13.63 18.93 27.04
N GLY A 410 14.84 19.47 26.91
CA GLY A 410 15.51 19.64 25.63
C GLY A 410 15.74 18.32 24.91
N PHE A 411 16.16 17.26 25.63
CA PHE A 411 16.32 15.93 25.03
C PHE A 411 15.05 15.40 24.36
N LYS A 412 13.87 15.61 24.96
CA LYS A 412 12.60 15.16 24.37
C LYS A 412 12.25 15.99 23.15
N ASN A 413 12.38 17.32 23.23
CA ASN A 413 12.15 18.20 22.09
C ASN A 413 13.06 17.83 20.91
N ILE A 414 14.35 17.62 21.16
CA ILE A 414 15.31 17.22 20.12
C ILE A 414 14.91 15.87 19.52
N ARG A 415 14.67 14.86 20.36
CA ARG A 415 14.32 13.50 19.91
C ARG A 415 13.07 13.47 19.03
N GLN A 416 12.05 14.25 19.38
CA GLN A 416 10.79 14.29 18.64
C GLN A 416 10.89 15.09 17.33
N ALA A 417 11.74 16.13 17.28
CA ALA A 417 11.82 17.02 16.13
C ALA A 417 12.79 16.54 15.04
N VAL A 418 13.95 15.99 15.42
CA VAL A 418 15.03 15.68 14.46
C VAL A 418 14.57 14.72 13.36
N GLY A 419 13.83 13.66 13.69
CA GLY A 419 13.36 12.70 12.69
C GLY A 419 12.46 13.33 11.63
N GLN A 420 11.54 14.20 12.06
CA GLN A 420 10.63 14.92 11.17
C GLN A 420 11.38 15.93 10.30
N LEU A 421 12.27 16.74 10.88
CA LEU A 421 13.09 17.69 10.12
C LEU A 421 13.98 17.01 9.07
N LEU A 422 14.60 15.88 9.43
CA LEU A 422 15.41 15.08 8.50
C LEU A 422 14.55 14.53 7.37
N GLU A 423 13.38 13.95 7.69
CA GLU A 423 12.43 13.48 6.69
C GLU A 423 12.02 14.60 5.74
N TYR A 424 11.57 15.74 6.24
CA TYR A 424 11.16 16.87 5.39
C TYR A 424 12.29 17.37 4.49
N SER A 425 13.52 17.33 4.99
CA SER A 425 14.69 17.81 4.25
C SER A 425 15.19 16.87 3.17
N LEU A 426 14.87 15.57 3.25
CA LEU A 426 15.45 14.53 2.39
C LEU A 426 14.42 13.79 1.54
N LEU A 427 13.12 13.94 1.82
CA LEU A 427 12.07 13.18 1.14
C LEU A 427 11.84 13.61 -0.31
N SER A 428 12.23 14.82 -0.69
CA SER A 428 12.07 15.35 -2.04
C SER A 428 13.43 15.68 -2.66
N GLU A 429 13.74 15.04 -3.80
CA GLU A 429 15.06 15.14 -4.47
C GLU A 429 15.44 16.57 -4.88
N ASN A 430 14.44 17.42 -5.14
CA ASN A 430 14.65 18.77 -5.67
C ASN A 430 14.62 19.88 -4.60
N THR A 431 14.59 19.52 -3.32
CA THR A 431 14.53 20.49 -2.21
C THR A 431 15.89 20.75 -1.62
N ILE A 432 16.34 22.00 -1.70
CA ILE A 432 17.58 22.44 -1.05
C ILE A 432 17.23 23.01 0.32
N VAL A 433 17.50 22.25 1.38
CA VAL A 433 17.34 22.74 2.76
C VAL A 433 18.66 23.31 3.27
N LYS A 434 18.69 24.62 3.50
CA LYS A 434 19.86 25.34 4.01
C LYS A 434 20.14 25.02 5.47
N LYS A 435 19.08 24.95 6.28
CA LYS A 435 19.14 24.66 7.70
C LYS A 435 17.80 24.18 8.24
N ILE A 436 17.86 23.40 9.31
CA ILE A 436 16.69 22.91 10.05
C ILE A 436 16.76 23.40 11.50
N ILE A 437 15.60 23.75 12.06
CA ILE A 437 15.53 24.42 13.35
C ILE A 437 14.50 23.73 14.24
N ILE A 438 14.94 23.31 15.41
CA ILE A 438 14.06 22.79 16.46
C ILE A 438 13.65 23.95 17.34
N VAL A 439 12.36 24.13 17.54
CA VAL A 439 11.80 25.17 18.40
C VAL A 439 11.24 24.51 19.66
N GLY A 440 11.88 24.73 20.80
CA GLY A 440 11.51 24.06 22.04
C GLY A 440 10.97 25.00 23.10
N SER A 441 10.05 24.51 23.94
CA SER A 441 9.46 25.28 25.05
C SER A 441 10.39 25.50 26.26
N VAL A 442 11.61 24.96 26.23
CA VAL A 442 12.59 25.03 27.32
C VAL A 442 13.99 25.34 26.81
N LYS A 443 14.81 26.01 27.62
CA LYS A 443 16.25 26.17 27.34
C LYS A 443 16.98 24.84 27.49
N LEU A 444 18.02 24.63 26.70
CA LEU A 444 18.90 23.48 26.79
C LEU A 444 19.83 23.60 28.01
N LYS A 445 19.93 22.51 28.76
CA LYS A 445 20.97 22.29 29.78
C LYS A 445 22.29 21.96 29.11
N ARG A 446 23.39 22.00 29.88
CA ARG A 446 24.75 21.73 29.38
C ARG A 446 24.84 20.40 28.62
N GLU A 447 24.31 19.32 29.22
CA GLU A 447 24.35 17.98 28.63
C GLU A 447 23.53 17.89 27.33
N GLU A 448 22.44 18.66 27.23
CA GLU A 448 21.58 18.73 26.05
C GLU A 448 22.24 19.53 24.91
N LYS A 449 22.96 20.61 25.25
CA LYS A 449 23.79 21.37 24.28
C LYS A 449 24.93 20.51 23.72
N GLU A 450 25.62 19.78 24.59
CA GLU A 450 26.67 18.84 24.18
C GLU A 450 26.12 17.73 23.26
N TYR A 451 24.92 17.23 23.56
CA TYR A 451 24.24 16.26 22.70
C TYR A 451 23.85 16.85 21.34
N LEU A 452 23.27 18.06 21.31
CA LEU A 452 22.94 18.76 20.08
C LEU A 452 24.20 19.01 19.23
N PHE A 453 25.30 19.42 19.86
CA PHE A 453 26.59 19.59 19.19
C PHE A 453 27.07 18.29 18.53
N ARG A 454 27.07 17.17 19.29
CA ARG A 454 27.43 15.86 18.72
C ARG A 454 26.52 15.47 17.55
N LEU A 455 25.22 15.75 17.61
CA LEU A 455 24.31 15.50 16.49
C LEU A 455 24.72 16.29 15.24
N LYS A 456 25.01 17.60 15.37
CA LYS A 456 25.44 18.46 14.25
C LYS A 456 26.70 17.89 13.59
N GLU A 457 27.72 17.59 14.39
CA GLU A 457 29.02 17.11 13.90
C GLU A 457 28.92 15.75 13.21
N ASN A 458 28.17 14.80 13.79
CA ASN A 458 28.09 13.44 13.25
C ASN A 458 27.18 13.35 12.02
N LEU A 459 26.09 14.12 11.98
CA LEU A 459 25.14 14.09 10.86
C LEU A 459 25.52 15.05 9.72
N LYS A 460 26.46 15.98 9.97
CA LYS A 460 26.90 17.00 9.00
C LYS A 460 25.73 17.85 8.46
N ILE A 461 24.80 18.18 9.35
CA ILE A 461 23.59 18.98 9.06
C ILE A 461 23.66 20.33 9.75
N THR A 462 23.13 21.36 9.10
CA THR A 462 22.95 22.68 9.73
C THR A 462 21.69 22.64 10.60
N LEU A 463 21.86 22.20 11.84
CA LEU A 463 20.79 22.08 12.83
C LEU A 463 20.94 23.16 13.93
N GLU A 464 19.85 23.85 14.27
CA GLU A 464 19.79 24.82 15.38
C GLU A 464 18.70 24.44 16.38
N TYR A 465 18.82 24.90 17.62
CA TYR A 465 17.75 24.84 18.61
C TYR A 465 17.40 26.25 19.08
N TRP A 466 16.13 26.62 18.99
CA TRP A 466 15.59 27.92 19.41
C TRP A 466 14.68 27.69 20.61
N ALA A 467 15.06 28.23 21.76
CA ALA A 467 14.23 28.16 22.96
C ALA A 467 13.22 29.29 22.98
N TYR A 468 11.94 28.94 23.13
CA TYR A 468 10.86 29.90 23.31
C TYR A 468 10.79 30.39 24.76
N MET A 469 10.83 31.72 24.94
CA MET A 469 10.73 32.37 26.24
C MET A 469 9.28 32.82 26.50
N SER A 470 8.54 32.05 27.29
CA SER A 470 7.10 32.30 27.50
C SER A 470 6.75 33.66 28.09
N LEU A 471 7.65 34.27 28.87
CA LEU A 471 7.45 35.58 29.51
C LEU A 471 7.64 36.76 28.56
N THR A 472 8.59 36.67 27.63
CA THR A 472 8.94 37.75 26.71
C THR A 472 8.46 37.50 25.29
N GLU A 473 7.94 36.30 25.03
CA GLU A 473 7.53 35.81 23.71
C GLU A 473 8.66 35.86 22.67
N ALA A 474 9.91 35.82 23.15
CA ALA A 474 11.12 35.86 22.35
C ALA A 474 11.68 34.44 22.08
N PHE A 475 12.59 34.36 21.12
CA PHE A 475 13.31 33.14 20.77
C PHE A 475 14.82 33.34 21.00
N GLU A 476 15.44 32.43 21.75
CA GLU A 476 16.89 32.42 22.00
C GLU A 476 17.53 31.24 21.28
N ILE A 477 18.50 31.52 20.42
CA ILE A 477 19.28 30.52 19.69
C ILE A 477 20.31 29.89 20.63
N GLN A 478 20.40 28.56 20.67
CA GLN A 478 21.23 27.81 21.63
C GLN A 478 22.22 26.83 21.03
#